data_AF-A0AAN9LRE9-F1
#
_entry.id   AF-A0AAN9LRE9-F1
#
_cell.length_a   1.000
_cell.length_b   1.000
_cell.length_c   1.000
_cell.angle_alpha   90.00
_cell.angle_beta   90.00
_cell.angle_gamma   90.00
#
_symmetry.space_group_name_H-M   'P 1'
#
loop_
_entity.id
_entity.type
_entity.pdbx_description
1 polymer ?
#
loop_
_entity_poly.entity_id
_entity_poly.type
_entity_poly.pdbx_seq_one_letter_code
_entity_poly.pdbx_strand_id
1 'polypeptide(L)' 'MCLLLRLVMVFCYSEYNSVSIGLLRLFKVECKKMLFDGSMLVSLKWRHYPLIFFTDRSGVAFIMSVTKVEAIN' A
#
# COMPACT_ATOMS: atom_id res chain seq x y z
N MET A 1 -25.96 10.72 -1.61
CA MET A 1 -25.29 9.68 -0.79
C MET A 1 -23.87 9.53 -1.30
N CYS A 2 -22.85 9.86 -0.51
CA CYS A 2 -21.46 9.57 -0.87
C CYS A 2 -21.21 8.08 -0.62
N LEU A 3 -21.05 7.30 -1.69
CA LEU A 3 -20.57 5.92 -1.60
C LEU A 3 -19.15 5.96 -1.04
N LEU A 4 -18.98 5.59 0.23
CA LEU A 4 -17.67 5.27 0.79
C LEU A 4 -17.10 4.09 -0.01
N LEU A 5 -16.17 4.41 -0.92
CA LEU A 5 -15.43 3.41 -1.67
C LEU A 5 -14.57 2.59 -0.70
N ARG A 6 -15.00 1.35 -0.44
CA ARG A 6 -14.20 0.38 0.30
C ARG A 6 -13.08 -0.14 -0.59
N LEU A 7 -11.89 0.42 -0.43
CA LEU A 7 -10.69 0.03 -1.18
C LEU A 7 -9.90 -1.04 -0.44
N VAL A 8 -9.34 -1.98 -1.20
CA VAL A 8 -8.31 -2.90 -0.73
C VAL A 8 -6.97 -2.39 -1.25
N MET A 9 -6.10 -1.99 -0.33
CA MET A 9 -4.71 -1.64 -0.61
C MET A 9 -3.86 -2.89 -0.46
N VAL A 10 -3.10 -3.24 -1.49
CA VAL A 10 -2.13 -4.33 -1.45
C VAL A 10 -0.73 -3.74 -1.57
N PHE A 11 0.12 -4.06 -0.60
CA PHE A 11 1.51 -3.66 -0.58
C PHE A 11 2.42 -4.88 -0.73
N CYS A 12 3.06 -4.98 -1.88
CA CYS A 12 4.10 -5.94 -2.18
C CYS A 12 5.44 -5.40 -1.66
N TYR A 13 6.07 -6.12 -0.73
CA TYR A 13 7.29 -5.67 -0.06
C TYR A 13 8.39 -6.73 -0.13
N SER A 14 9.65 -6.31 -0.19
CA SER A 14 10.81 -7.19 -0.12
C SER A 14 11.46 -7.14 1.27
N GLU A 15 11.69 -8.29 1.88
CA GLU A 15 12.40 -8.41 3.18
C GLU A 15 13.91 -8.14 3.04
N TYR A 16 14.42 -8.12 1.81
CA TYR A 16 15.82 -7.81 1.51
C TYR A 16 16.05 -6.32 1.27
N ASN A 17 14.98 -5.50 1.31
CA ASN A 17 15.04 -4.07 1.06
C ASN A 17 14.57 -3.30 2.30
N SER A 18 15.50 -2.56 2.91
CA SER A 18 15.23 -1.76 4.13
C SER A 18 14.14 -0.69 3.92
N VAL A 19 14.03 -0.12 2.72
CA VAL A 19 12.95 0.83 2.36
C VAL A 19 11.59 0.13 2.37
N SER A 20 11.51 -1.08 1.80
CA SER A 20 10.27 -1.88 1.81
C SER A 20 9.83 -2.22 3.24
N ILE A 21 10.76 -2.54 4.13
CA ILE A 21 10.48 -2.80 5.54
C ILE A 21 10.05 -1.53 6.28
N GLY A 22 10.71 -0.40 6.01
CA GLY A 22 10.33 0.90 6.58
C GLY A 22 8.91 1.30 6.20
N LEU A 23 8.57 1.18 4.91
CA LEU A 23 7.22 1.42 4.39
C LEU A 23 6.20 0.45 4.99
N LEU A 24 6.52 -0.84 5.15
CA LEU A 24 5.63 -1.80 5.78
C LEU A 24 5.28 -1.40 7.22
N ARG A 25 6.26 -0.91 7.99
CA ARG A 25 6.04 -0.42 9.35
C ARG A 25 5.18 0.85 9.35
N LEU A 26 5.49 1.81 8.47
CA LEU A 26 4.70 3.04 8.31
C LEU A 26 3.24 2.72 7.99
N PHE A 27 2.98 1.86 6.99
CA PHE A 27 1.61 1.49 6.63
C PHE A 27 0.91 0.76 7.78
N LYS A 28 1.56 -0.14 8.51
CA LYS A 28 0.92 -0.80 9.67
C LYS A 28 0.54 0.16 10.80
N VAL A 29 1.27 1.26 10.97
CA VAL A 29 1.00 2.27 12.02
C VAL A 29 0.01 3.33 11.53
N GLU A 30 0.23 3.87 10.34
CA GLU A 30 -0.54 4.98 9.78
C GLU A 30 -1.82 4.51 9.08
N CYS A 31 -1.84 3.36 8.41
CA CYS A 31 -3.10 2.84 7.86
C CYS A 31 -4.10 2.49 8.97
N LYS A 32 -3.67 2.17 10.20
CA LYS A 32 -4.62 2.07 11.32
C LYS A 32 -5.37 3.38 11.59
N LYS A 33 -4.77 4.53 11.27
CA LYS A 33 -5.37 5.86 11.43
C LYS A 33 -6.07 6.34 10.15
N MET A 34 -5.56 5.94 8.97
CA MET A 34 -5.98 6.42 7.65
C MET A 34 -6.95 5.50 6.90
N LEU A 35 -7.12 4.24 7.30
CA LEU A 35 -8.10 3.36 6.66
C LEU A 35 -9.49 3.94 6.95
N PHE A 36 -10.04 4.59 5.92
CA PHE A 36 -11.44 4.93 5.81
C PHE A 36 -12.27 3.71 6.19
N ASP A 37 -13.35 3.92 6.93
CA ASP A 37 -14.16 2.86 7.52
C ASP A 37 -14.49 1.76 6.49
N GLY A 38 -13.87 0.58 6.65
CA GLY A 38 -14.03 -0.58 5.76
C GLY A 38 -12.97 -0.80 4.67
N SER A 39 -11.89 -0.03 4.62
CA SER A 39 -10.73 -0.33 3.76
C SER A 39 -9.76 -1.33 4.41
N MET A 40 -9.08 -2.15 3.60
CA MET A 40 -8.20 -3.23 4.06
C MET A 40 -6.79 -3.09 3.50
N LEU A 41 -5.77 -3.26 4.35
CA LEU A 41 -4.38 -3.38 3.92
C LEU A 41 -3.98 -4.87 3.87
N VAL A 42 -3.52 -5.33 2.72
CA VAL A 42 -2.92 -6.64 2.51
C VAL A 42 -1.43 -6.45 2.25
N SER A 43 -0.57 -7.17 2.97
CA SER A 43 0.87 -7.15 2.73
C SER A 43 1.32 -8.47 2.13
N LEU A 44 2.01 -8.42 0.98
CA LEU A 44 2.50 -9.60 0.28
C LEU A 44 4.03 -9.56 0.20
N LYS A 45 4.69 -10.68 0.56
CA LYS A 45 6.12 -10.83 0.33
C LYS A 45 6.38 -10.89 -1.17
N TRP A 46 7.35 -10.10 -1.63
CA TRP A 46 7.67 -9.93 -3.04
C TRP A 46 9.17 -9.81 -3.22
N ARG A 47 9.73 -10.43 -4.27
CA ARG A 47 11.18 -10.44 -4.50
C ARG A 47 11.70 -9.21 -5.25
N HIS A 48 10.83 -8.46 -5.92
CA HIS A 48 11.22 -7.28 -6.69
C HIS A 48 10.99 -5.99 -5.90
N TYR A 49 11.08 -4.85 -6.59
CA TYR A 49 10.84 -3.52 -6.03
C TYR A 49 9.46 -3.42 -5.36
N PRO A 50 9.34 -2.61 -4.30
CA PRO A 50 8.07 -2.41 -3.61
C PRO A 50 7.02 -1.86 -4.56
N LEU A 51 5.82 -2.43 -4.49
CA LEU A 51 4.70 -2.09 -5.36
C LEU A 51 3.44 -2.00 -4.52
N ILE A 52 2.65 -0.96 -4.77
CA ILE A 52 1.37 -0.72 -4.12
C ILE A 52 0.30 -0.79 -5.19
N PHE A 53 -0.82 -1.44 -4.91
CA PHE A 53 -2.00 -1.29 -5.74
C PHE A 53 -3.28 -1.18 -4.91
N PHE A 54 -4.25 -0.45 -5.43
CA PHE A 54 -5.56 -0.26 -4.83
C PHE A 54 -6.60 -0.88 -5.72
N THR A 55 -7.39 -1.81 -5.20
CA THR A 55 -8.53 -2.37 -5.92
C THR A 55 -9.83 -2.06 -5.20
N ASP A 56 -10.87 -1.76 -5.97
CA ASP A 56 -12.24 -1.73 -5.47
C ASP A 56 -12.93 -3.09 -5.68
N ARG A 57 -14.21 -3.19 -5.31
CA ARG A 57 -15.03 -4.39 -5.53
C ARG A 57 -15.38 -4.63 -7.01
N SER A 58 -15.23 -3.63 -7.84
CA SER A 58 -15.47 -3.71 -9.29
C SER A 58 -14.28 -4.34 -10.03
N GLY A 59 -13.16 -4.57 -9.32
CA GLY A 59 -11.95 -5.18 -9.88
C GLY A 59 -11.04 -4.19 -10.58
N VAL A 60 -11.27 -2.88 -10.45
CA VAL A 60 -10.40 -1.86 -11.02
C VAL A 60 -9.22 -1.64 -10.08
N ALA A 61 -8.01 -1.91 -10.58
CA ALA A 61 -6.77 -1.76 -9.82
C ALA A 61 -5.95 -0.55 -10.28
N PHE A 62 -5.62 0.36 -9.36
CA PHE A 62 -4.61 1.41 -9.56
C PHE A 62 -3.27 0.92 -9.06
N ILE A 63 -2.26 0.87 -9.92
CA ILE A 63 -0.92 0.37 -9.58
C ILE A 63 0.05 1.55 -9.45
N MET A 64 0.79 1.59 -8.35
CA MET A 64 1.85 2.55 -8.08
C MET A 64 3.14 1.77 -7.79
N SER A 65 4.14 1.95 -8.65
CA SER A 65 5.49 1.42 -8.41
C SER A 65 6.28 2.44 -7.60
N VAL A 66 6.88 1.99 -6.49
CA VAL A 66 7.73 2.85 -5.65
C VAL A 66 9.18 2.65 -6.09
N THR A 67 9.60 3.42 -7.09
CA THR A 67 10.89 3.21 -7.77
C THR A 67 12.07 3.93 -7.13
N LYS A 68 11.86 5.00 -6.36
CA LYS A 68 12.90 5.67 -5.57
C LYS A 68 12.27 6.73 -4.67
N VAL A 69 12.59 6.72 -3.36
CA VAL A 69 12.31 7.88 -2.50
C VAL A 69 13.55 8.77 -2.61
N GLU A 70 13.53 9.75 -3.49
CA GLU A 70 14.52 10.83 -3.42
C GLU A 70 14.03 11.79 -2.33
N ALA A 71 14.88 12.02 -1.33
CA ALA A 71 14.61 13.07 -0.35
C ALA A 71 14.61 14.40 -1.10
N ILE A 72 13.45 15.06 -1.16
CA ILE A 72 13.37 16.45 -1.58
C ILE A 72 13.97 17.24 -0.41
N ASN A 73 15.24 17.63 -0.57
CA ASN A 73 15.91 18.58 0.34
C ASN A 73 15.40 19.99 0.09
#